data_AF-A0A1B8FY46-F1
#
_entry.id   AF-A0A1B8FY46-F1
#
_cell.length_a   1.000
_cell.length_b   1.000
_cell.length_c   1.000
_cell.angle_alpha   90.00
_cell.angle_beta   90.00
_cell.angle_gamma   90.00
#
_symmetry.space_group_name_H-M   'P 1'
#
loop_
_entity.id
_entity.type
_entity.pdbx_description
1 polymer ?
#
loop_
_entity_poly.entity_id
_entity_poly.type
_entity_poly.pdbx_seq_one_letter_code
_entity_poly.pdbx_strand_id
1 'polypeptide(L)'
;MAISMASGVTTSLLLETVLLRLGRDQLGWMLAAKTAAGMSLISMISMELAENLVDYHLTGGVIQLDSPQFWGAAIVSIAAGFLTPLPYNYHRLRKYGKACH
;
A
#
# COMPACT_ATOMS: atom_id res chain seq x y z
N MET A 1 -8.51 1.76 -13.10
CA MET A 1 -7.80 0.87 -12.15
C MET A 1 -6.28 0.89 -12.35
N ALA A 2 -5.72 0.42 -13.47
CA ALA A 2 -4.26 0.34 -13.65
C ALA A 2 -3.49 1.65 -13.43
N ILE A 3 -4.00 2.79 -13.94
CA ILE A 3 -3.37 4.10 -13.74
C ILE A 3 -3.40 4.53 -12.26
N SER A 4 -4.51 4.30 -11.57
CA SER A 4 -4.66 4.61 -10.14
C SER A 4 -3.66 3.80 -9.32
N MET A 5 -3.62 2.48 -9.51
CA MET A 5 -2.65 1.62 -8.83
C MET A 5 -1.20 2.02 -9.13
N ALA A 6 -0.87 2.34 -10.40
CA ALA A 6 0.47 2.79 -10.76
C ALA A 6 0.84 4.10 -10.03
N SER A 7 -0.11 5.04 -9.91
CA SER A 7 0.11 6.29 -9.18
C SER A 7 0.28 6.09 -7.68
N GLY A 8 -0.50 5.20 -7.06
CA GLY A 8 -0.41 4.87 -5.64
C GLY A 8 0.90 4.18 -5.28
N VAL A 9 1.27 3.14 -6.05
CA VAL A 9 2.54 2.43 -5.89
C VAL A 9 3.73 3.36 -6.14
N THR A 10 3.70 4.18 -7.19
CA THR A 10 4.83 5.07 -7.51
C THR A 10 5.00 6.14 -6.42
N THR A 11 3.91 6.77 -5.97
CA THR A 11 3.96 7.78 -4.90
C THR A 11 4.48 7.17 -3.60
N SER A 12 4.01 5.97 -3.25
CA SER A 12 4.46 5.25 -2.05
C SER A 12 5.93 4.88 -2.12
N LEU A 13 6.38 4.36 -3.26
CA LEU A 13 7.79 4.01 -3.48
C LEU A 13 8.70 5.25 -3.42
N LEU A 14 8.26 6.37 -4.00
CA LEU A 14 8.98 7.65 -3.91
C LEU A 14 9.06 8.13 -2.47
N LEU A 15 7.96 8.08 -1.72
CA LEU A 15 7.92 8.49 -0.32
C LEU A 15 8.86 7.63 0.53
N GLU A 16 8.79 6.30 0.44
CA GLU A 16 9.69 5.39 1.15
C GLU A 16 11.16 5.63 0.77
N THR A 17 11.46 5.83 -0.51
CA THR A 17 12.81 6.13 -0.99
C THR A 17 13.35 7.42 -0.38
N VAL A 18 12.52 8.48 -0.34
CA VAL A 18 12.88 9.77 0.26
C VAL A 18 13.08 9.63 1.77
N LEU A 19 12.22 8.89 2.47
CA LEU A 19 12.35 8.65 3.90
C LEU A 19 13.60 7.81 4.24
N LEU A 20 13.94 6.81 3.46
CA LEU A 20 15.17 6.02 3.64
C LEU A 20 16.43 6.84 3.35
N ARG A 21 16.34 7.79 2.41
CA ARG A 21 17.43 8.71 2.08
C ARG A 21 17.64 9.80 3.12
N LEU A 22 16.57 10.48 3.53
CA LEU A 22 16.64 11.67 4.39
C LEU A 22 16.45 11.35 5.88
N GLY A 23 15.92 10.16 6.19
CA GLY A 23 15.66 9.70 7.55
C GLY A 23 16.90 9.18 8.26
N ARG A 24 16.71 8.16 9.10
CA ARG A 24 17.78 7.62 9.96
C ARG A 24 18.80 6.77 9.20
N ASP A 25 18.38 6.08 8.15
CA ASP A 25 19.23 5.14 7.43
C ASP A 25 20.22 5.81 6.47
N GLN A 26 19.94 7.05 6.03
CA GLN A 26 20.81 7.89 5.18
C GLN A 26 21.38 7.16 3.95
N LEU A 27 20.59 6.25 3.36
CA LEU A 27 21.05 5.38 2.28
C LEU A 27 21.37 6.19 1.01
N GLY A 28 22.29 5.71 0.17
CA GLY A 28 22.48 6.24 -1.19
C GLY A 28 21.21 6.11 -2.03
N TRP A 29 20.91 7.05 -2.93
CA TRP A 29 19.67 7.05 -3.73
C TRP A 29 19.34 5.70 -4.39
N MET A 30 20.35 5.07 -5.02
CA MET A 30 20.20 3.77 -5.68
C MET A 30 19.86 2.65 -4.67
N LEU A 31 20.47 2.70 -3.48
CA LEU A 31 20.26 1.72 -2.43
C LEU A 31 18.91 1.93 -1.75
N ALA A 32 18.52 3.17 -1.48
CA ALA A 32 17.21 3.54 -0.93
C ALA A 32 16.06 3.04 -1.82
N ALA A 33 16.14 3.27 -3.14
CA ALA A 33 15.11 2.83 -4.08
C ALA A 33 15.01 1.30 -4.16
N LYS A 34 16.16 0.60 -4.20
CA LYS A 34 16.21 -0.87 -4.15
C LYS A 34 15.64 -1.42 -2.85
N THR A 35 15.94 -0.79 -1.73
CA THR A 35 15.44 -1.20 -0.41
C THR A 35 13.94 -0.99 -0.31
N ALA A 36 13.42 0.18 -0.68
CA ALA A 36 11.99 0.49 -0.72
C ALA A 36 11.21 -0.53 -1.59
N ALA A 37 11.70 -0.78 -2.81
CA ALA A 37 11.08 -1.77 -3.69
C ALA A 37 11.16 -3.19 -3.10
N GLY A 38 12.29 -3.57 -2.49
CA GLY A 38 12.50 -4.91 -1.93
C GLY A 38 11.70 -5.21 -0.67
N MET A 39 11.39 -4.20 0.14
CA MET A 39 10.71 -4.39 1.43
C MET A 39 9.18 -4.44 1.33
N SER A 40 8.59 -3.62 0.44
CA SER A 40 7.16 -3.30 0.48
C SER A 40 6.40 -3.49 -0.83
N LEU A 41 7.04 -3.71 -1.99
CA LEU A 41 6.35 -3.63 -3.29
C LEU A 41 5.17 -4.61 -3.45
N ILE A 42 5.33 -5.88 -3.05
CA ILE A 42 4.25 -6.89 -3.13
C ILE A 42 3.07 -6.46 -2.24
N SER A 43 3.36 -5.98 -1.04
CA SER A 43 2.36 -5.55 -0.08
C SER A 43 1.62 -4.30 -0.60
N MET A 44 2.34 -3.32 -1.18
CA MET A 44 1.74 -2.14 -1.82
C MET A 44 0.80 -2.53 -2.96
N ILE A 45 1.25 -3.40 -3.87
CA ILE A 45 0.41 -3.86 -5.01
C ILE A 45 -0.85 -4.57 -4.48
N SER A 46 -0.71 -5.41 -3.46
CA SER A 46 -1.85 -6.14 -2.88
C SER A 46 -2.86 -5.20 -2.20
N MET A 47 -2.37 -4.18 -1.50
CA MET A 47 -3.18 -3.16 -0.84
C MET A 47 -3.95 -2.33 -1.86
N GLU A 48 -3.25 -1.76 -2.84
CA GLU A 48 -3.84 -0.93 -3.91
C GLU A 48 -4.87 -1.71 -4.73
N LEU A 49 -4.60 -2.99 -4.99
CA LEU A 49 -5.55 -3.87 -5.67
C LEU A 49 -6.80 -4.08 -4.83
N ALA A 50 -6.66 -4.39 -3.54
CA ALA A 50 -7.81 -4.61 -2.65
C ALA A 50 -8.65 -3.34 -2.50
N GLU A 51 -8.02 -2.19 -2.31
CA GLU A 51 -8.69 -0.89 -2.19
C GLU A 51 -9.49 -0.56 -3.45
N ASN A 52 -8.85 -0.67 -4.62
CA ASN A 52 -9.51 -0.41 -5.90
C ASN A 52 -10.66 -1.40 -6.17
N LEU A 53 -10.50 -2.68 -5.82
CA LEU A 53 -11.54 -3.69 -6.01
C LEU A 53 -12.74 -3.46 -5.09
N VAL A 54 -12.50 -3.17 -3.81
CA VAL A 54 -13.56 -2.90 -2.84
C VAL A 54 -14.28 -1.60 -3.15
N ASP A 55 -13.52 -0.55 -3.49
CA ASP A 55 -14.10 0.73 -3.91
C ASP A 55 -14.97 0.54 -5.16
N TYR A 56 -14.45 -0.09 -6.20
CA TYR A 56 -15.21 -0.36 -7.42
C TYR A 56 -16.46 -1.21 -7.17
N HIS A 57 -16.37 -2.20 -6.27
CA HIS A 57 -17.51 -3.04 -5.90
C HIS A 57 -18.61 -2.26 -5.16
N LEU A 58 -18.25 -1.31 -4.31
CA LEU A 58 -19.20 -0.55 -3.49
C LEU A 58 -19.76 0.69 -4.20
N THR A 59 -18.95 1.36 -5.04
CA THR A 59 -19.34 2.61 -5.72
C THR A 59 -19.72 2.40 -7.18
N GLY A 60 -19.40 1.24 -7.76
CA GLY A 60 -19.57 0.97 -9.19
C GLY A 60 -18.66 1.83 -10.09
N GLY A 61 -17.65 2.51 -9.51
CA GLY A 61 -16.82 3.50 -10.20
C GLY A 61 -17.47 4.89 -10.33
N VAL A 62 -18.56 5.15 -9.61
CA VAL A 62 -19.23 6.46 -9.60
C VAL A 62 -18.71 7.31 -8.45
N ILE A 63 -18.17 8.47 -8.77
CA ILE A 63 -17.66 9.42 -7.76
C ILE A 63 -18.82 10.31 -7.30
N GLN A 64 -19.24 10.16 -6.05
CA GLN A 64 -20.37 10.89 -5.45
C GLN A 64 -19.94 11.53 -4.13
N LEU A 65 -19.15 12.60 -4.20
CA LEU A 65 -18.56 13.27 -3.02
C LEU A 65 -19.60 13.82 -2.04
N ASP A 66 -20.80 14.14 -2.53
CA ASP A 66 -21.92 14.67 -1.75
C ASP A 66 -22.66 13.58 -0.95
N SER A 67 -22.36 12.30 -1.21
CA SER A 67 -23.06 11.17 -0.59
C SER A 67 -22.30 10.62 0.63
N PRO A 68 -22.96 10.42 1.79
CA PRO A 68 -22.35 9.73 2.92
C PRO A 68 -21.91 8.30 2.61
N GLN A 69 -22.57 7.64 1.66
CA GLN A 69 -22.29 6.28 1.21
C GLN A 69 -20.91 6.19 0.54
N PHE A 70 -20.50 7.20 -0.23
CA PHE A 70 -19.17 7.27 -0.83
C PHE A 70 -18.07 7.28 0.23
N TRP A 71 -18.24 8.08 1.29
CA TRP A 71 -17.28 8.12 2.40
C TRP A 71 -17.27 6.82 3.21
N GLY A 72 -18.43 6.18 3.38
CA GLY A 72 -18.50 4.83 3.95
C GLY A 72 -17.73 3.80 3.13
N ALA A 73 -17.90 3.81 1.80
CA ALA A 73 -17.16 2.94 0.89
C ALA A 73 -15.64 3.20 0.96
N ALA A 74 -15.22 4.46 1.06
CA ALA A 74 -13.81 4.82 1.23
C ALA A 74 -13.21 4.23 2.52
N ILE A 75 -13.93 4.31 3.65
CA ILE A 75 -13.47 3.71 4.92
C ILE A 75 -13.32 2.18 4.79
N VAL A 76 -14.31 1.52 4.17
CA VAL A 76 -14.27 0.05 3.97
C VAL A 76 -13.15 -0.34 3.02
N SER A 77 -12.92 0.43 1.96
CA SER A 77 -11.82 0.25 1.02
C SER A 77 -10.47 0.35 1.72
N ILE A 78 -10.22 1.42 2.49
CA ILE A 78 -8.99 1.60 3.29
C ILE A 78 -8.79 0.43 4.27
N ALA A 79 -9.84 0.00 4.95
CA ALA A 79 -9.76 -1.12 5.88
C ALA A 79 -9.37 -2.42 5.16
N ALA A 80 -9.95 -2.69 3.99
CA ALA A 80 -9.59 -3.85 3.18
C ALA A 80 -8.13 -3.78 2.68
N GLY A 81 -7.69 -2.61 2.22
CA GLY A 81 -6.30 -2.35 1.86
C GLY A 81 -5.34 -2.65 2.99
N PHE A 82 -5.63 -2.14 4.19
CA PHE A 82 -4.79 -2.36 5.38
C PHE A 82 -4.72 -3.82 5.81
N LEU A 83 -5.83 -4.55 5.76
CA LEU A 83 -5.90 -5.94 6.21
C LEU A 83 -5.27 -6.92 5.22
N THR A 84 -5.37 -6.65 3.91
CA THR A 84 -4.93 -7.56 2.84
C THR A 84 -3.45 -7.98 2.91
N PRO A 85 -2.47 -7.10 3.14
CA PRO A 85 -1.06 -7.49 3.18
C PRO A 85 -0.65 -8.17 4.50
N LEU A 86 -1.48 -8.14 5.54
CA LEU A 86 -1.11 -8.66 6.87
C LEU A 86 -0.77 -10.15 6.88
N PRO A 87 -1.57 -11.06 6.27
CA PRO A 87 -1.24 -12.49 6.26
C PRO A 87 0.09 -12.78 5.55
N TYR A 88 0.36 -12.08 4.45
CA TYR A 88 1.62 -12.20 3.72
C TYR A 88 2.81 -11.72 4.56
N ASN A 89 2.70 -10.52 5.14
CA ASN A 89 3.73 -9.94 5.99
C ASN A 89 4.01 -10.82 7.21
N TYR A 90 2.95 -11.34 7.86
CA TYR A 90 3.05 -12.25 8.99
C TYR A 90 3.76 -13.57 8.62
N HIS A 91 3.35 -14.20 7.52
CA HIS A 91 3.98 -15.43 7.04
C HIS A 91 5.47 -15.21 6.70
N ARG A 92 5.80 -14.07 6.08
CA ARG A 92 7.19 -13.68 5.77
C ARG A 92 8.02 -13.55 7.05
N LEU A 93 7.52 -12.82 8.05
CA LEU A 93 8.19 -12.64 9.33
C LEU A 93 8.44 -13.99 10.04
N ARG A 94 7.41 -14.84 10.09
CA ARG A 94 7.51 -16.20 10.67
C ARG A 94 8.54 -17.07 9.96
N LYS A 95 8.59 -17.03 8.62
CA LYS A 95 9.55 -17.78 7.80
C LYS A 95 11.00 -17.42 8.09
N TYR A 96 11.29 -16.13 8.34
CA TYR A 96 12.64 -15.65 8.62
C TYR A 96 12.99 -15.61 10.11
N GLY A 97 12.13 -16.16 10.98
CA GLY A 97 12.34 -16.15 12.43
C GLY A 97 12.42 -14.74 13.03
N LYS A 98 11.93 -13.73 12.30
CA LYS A 98 11.89 -12.33 12.76
C LYS A 98 10.50 -12.08 13.33
N ALA A 99 10.26 -12.49 14.57
CA ALA A 99 9.06 -12.11 15.29
C ALA A 99 9.36 -10.88 16.16
N CYS A 100 8.44 -9.91 16.17
CA CYS A 100 8.41 -8.87 17.19
C CYS A 100 7.78 -9.43 18.47
N HIS A 101 8.27 -10.57 18.97
CA HIS A 101 8.13 -11.06 20.34
C HIS A 101 8.93 -12.34 20.56
#